data_AF-A0A2V3INW6-F1
#
_entry.id   AF-A0A2V3INW6-F1
#
_cell.length_a   1.000
_cell.length_b   1.000
_cell.length_c   1.000
_cell.angle_alpha   90.00
_cell.angle_beta   90.00
_cell.angle_gamma   90.00
#
_symmetry.space_group_name_H-M   'P 1'
#
loop_
_entity.id
_entity.type
_entity.pdbx_description
1 polymer ?
#
loop_
_entity_poly.entity_id
_entity_poly.type
_entity_poly.pdbx_seq_one_letter_code
_entity_poly.pdbx_strand_id
1 'polypeptide(L)'
;MLLAQNANIRSEGNKTDAFTRDLFDLKSLRRKILCTLAARTFNDEAVQIIQNMDRFAVIPVDFMNLEKLVRSLESILALGNFLNSGTGRGGAHGFIFETFAMLSTVKDAKGNTLLNYLIFLLERDSPGL
;
A
#
# COMPACT_ATOMS: atom_id res chain seq x y z
N MET A 1 23.68 -61.04 10.39
CA MET A 1 24.40 -60.37 11.51
C MET A 1 24.34 -58.83 11.43
N LEU A 2 24.38 -58.20 10.24
CA LEU A 2 24.36 -56.74 10.09
C LEU A 2 23.00 -56.04 10.34
N LEU A 3 21.86 -56.77 10.30
CA LEU A 3 20.54 -56.18 10.57
C LEU A 3 20.28 -55.93 12.08
N ALA A 4 20.93 -56.69 12.97
CA ALA A 4 20.76 -56.55 14.42
C ALA A 4 21.54 -55.33 14.99
N GLN A 5 22.67 -54.95 14.38
CA GLN A 5 23.42 -53.75 14.77
C GLN A 5 22.68 -52.46 14.41
N ASN A 6 21.89 -52.44 13.32
CA ASN A 6 21.07 -51.28 12.94
C ASN A 6 19.86 -51.05 13.86
N ALA A 7 19.43 -52.06 14.62
CA ALA A 7 18.36 -51.89 15.61
C ALA A 7 18.87 -51.19 16.88
N ASN A 8 20.14 -51.40 17.25
CA ASN A 8 20.73 -50.85 18.47
C ASN A 8 21.12 -49.36 18.32
N ILE A 9 21.46 -48.91 17.12
CA ILE A 9 21.73 -47.48 16.81
C ILE A 9 20.43 -46.65 16.82
N ARG A 10 19.25 -47.29 16.71
CA ARG A 10 17.96 -46.59 16.75
C ARG A 10 17.65 -45.98 18.12
N SER A 11 18.24 -46.48 19.21
CA SER A 11 17.97 -46.03 20.58
C SER A 11 19.00 -45.06 21.19
N GLU A 12 20.09 -44.75 20.48
CA GLU A 12 21.19 -43.91 21.00
C GLU A 12 21.09 -42.42 20.63
N GLY A 13 20.09 -42.02 19.84
CA GLY A 13 19.89 -40.63 19.44
C GLY A 13 19.32 -39.76 20.56
N ASN A 14 19.70 -38.48 20.61
CA ASN A 14 19.08 -37.53 21.53
C ASN A 14 17.59 -37.31 21.17
N LYS A 15 16.81 -36.63 22.03
CA LYS A 15 15.37 -36.42 21.82
C LYS A 15 15.04 -35.74 20.48
N THR A 16 15.91 -34.86 20.00
CA THR A 16 15.77 -34.16 18.70
C THR A 16 15.94 -35.13 17.54
N ASP A 17 16.92 -36.04 17.62
CA ASP A 17 17.17 -37.06 16.59
C ASP A 17 16.05 -38.09 16.54
N ALA A 18 15.51 -38.49 17.70
CA ALA A 18 14.34 -39.36 17.78
C ALA A 18 13.11 -38.70 17.12
N PHE A 19 12.80 -37.46 17.48
CA PHE A 19 11.69 -36.71 16.89
C PHE A 19 11.83 -36.52 15.38
N THR A 20 13.01 -36.13 14.90
CA THR A 20 13.27 -35.92 13.47
C THR A 20 13.15 -37.22 12.67
N ARG A 21 13.55 -38.34 13.27
CA ARG A 21 13.41 -39.68 12.67
C ARG A 21 11.94 -40.09 12.55
N ASP A 22 11.15 -39.88 13.60
CA ASP A 22 9.71 -40.15 13.59
C ASP A 22 8.99 -39.29 12.54
N LEU A 23 9.44 -38.04 12.34
CA LEU A 23 8.95 -37.17 11.28
C LEU A 23 9.31 -37.68 9.87
N PHE A 24 10.50 -38.28 9.69
CA PHE A 24 10.93 -38.81 8.39
C PHE A 24 10.09 -40.00 7.92
N ASP A 25 9.63 -40.83 8.86
CA ASP A 25 8.77 -41.99 8.58
C ASP A 25 7.34 -41.58 8.14
N LEU A 26 6.95 -40.32 8.38
CA LEU A 26 5.64 -39.79 7.97
C LEU A 26 5.62 -39.44 6.47
N LYS A 27 4.95 -40.29 5.70
CA LYS A 27 4.69 -40.06 4.27
C LYS A 27 4.04 -38.70 4.04
N SER A 28 4.64 -37.94 3.12
CA SER A 28 4.15 -36.63 2.67
C SER A 28 3.97 -35.60 3.80
N LEU A 29 4.78 -35.70 4.86
CA LEU A 29 4.73 -34.80 6.03
C LEU A 29 4.61 -33.33 5.64
N ARG A 30 5.45 -32.85 4.71
CA ARG A 30 5.41 -31.47 4.21
C ARG A 30 4.01 -31.07 3.70
N ARG A 31 3.37 -31.92 2.88
CA ARG A 31 2.03 -31.64 2.35
C ARG A 31 1.01 -31.59 3.47
N LYS A 32 1.07 -32.52 4.43
CA LYS A 32 0.15 -32.56 5.58
C LYS A 32 0.28 -31.31 6.45
N ILE A 33 1.51 -30.86 6.73
CA ILE A 33 1.77 -29.63 7.48
C ILE A 33 1.21 -28.42 6.73
N LEU A 34 1.52 -28.27 5.45
CA LEU A 34 1.05 -27.14 4.65
C LEU A 34 -0.47 -27.10 4.53
N CYS A 35 -1.12 -28.25 4.28
CA CYS A 35 -2.59 -28.33 4.23
C CYS A 35 -3.21 -28.01 5.59
N THR A 36 -2.62 -28.48 6.69
CA THR A 36 -3.12 -28.20 8.05
C THR A 36 -2.96 -26.72 8.40
N LEU A 37 -1.82 -26.13 8.05
CA LEU A 37 -1.56 -24.71 8.25
C LEU A 37 -2.55 -23.88 7.45
N ALA A 38 -2.68 -24.14 6.14
CA ALA A 38 -3.62 -23.44 5.28
C ALA A 38 -5.06 -23.58 5.78
N ALA A 39 -5.51 -24.78 6.16
CA ALA A 39 -6.85 -24.97 6.70
C ALA A 39 -7.11 -24.18 7.99
N ARG A 40 -6.07 -23.93 8.79
CA ARG A 40 -6.17 -23.12 10.03
C ARG A 40 -6.11 -21.62 9.76
N THR A 41 -5.30 -21.16 8.82
CA THR A 41 -5.10 -19.72 8.57
C THR A 41 -6.02 -19.15 7.49
N PHE A 42 -6.63 -20.00 6.65
CA PHE A 42 -7.40 -19.58 5.48
C PHE A 42 -8.50 -18.57 5.81
N ASN A 43 -9.30 -18.83 6.85
CA ASN A 43 -10.41 -17.94 7.20
C ASN A 43 -9.91 -16.55 7.63
N ASP A 44 -8.87 -16.50 8.46
CA ASP A 44 -8.32 -15.24 8.95
C ASP A 44 -7.70 -14.43 7.80
N GLU A 45 -6.93 -15.10 6.94
CA GLU A 45 -6.34 -14.48 5.74
C GLU A 45 -7.43 -14.00 4.77
N ALA A 46 -8.46 -14.81 4.53
CA ALA A 46 -9.58 -14.45 3.66
C ALA A 46 -10.36 -13.25 4.20
N VAL A 47 -10.68 -13.24 5.50
CA VAL A 47 -11.37 -12.11 6.15
C VAL A 47 -10.55 -10.84 6.02
N GLN A 48 -9.23 -10.91 6.28
CA GLN A 48 -8.36 -9.75 6.15
C GLN A 48 -8.32 -9.21 4.72
N ILE A 49 -8.23 -10.09 3.72
CA ILE A 49 -8.23 -9.69 2.31
C ILE A 49 -9.56 -9.05 1.93
N ILE A 50 -10.69 -9.65 2.30
CA ILE A 50 -12.03 -9.12 2.02
C ILE A 50 -12.19 -7.73 2.64
N GLN A 51 -11.83 -7.56 3.92
CA GLN A 51 -11.91 -6.26 4.59
C GLN A 51 -11.03 -5.20 3.92
N ASN A 52 -9.84 -5.58 3.45
CA ASN A 52 -8.99 -4.66 2.71
C ASN A 52 -9.64 -4.27 1.38
N MET A 53 -10.21 -5.23 0.65
CA MET A 53 -10.91 -4.95 -0.60
C MET A 53 -12.13 -4.06 -0.40
N ASP A 54 -12.92 -4.28 0.64
CA ASP A 54 -14.08 -3.43 0.99
C ASP A 54 -13.64 -1.99 1.26
N ARG A 55 -12.54 -1.80 2.00
CA ARG A 55 -11.96 -0.45 2.22
C ARG A 55 -11.52 0.18 0.90
N PHE A 56 -10.82 -0.56 0.04
CA PHE A 56 -10.39 -0.06 -1.27
C PHE A 56 -11.57 0.29 -2.18
N ALA A 57 -12.68 -0.44 -2.10
CA ALA A 57 -13.87 -0.17 -2.90
C ALA A 57 -14.55 1.16 -2.52
N VAL A 58 -14.46 1.56 -1.24
CA VAL A 58 -15.09 2.80 -0.74
C VAL A 58 -14.23 4.05 -1.03
N ILE A 59 -12.89 3.91 -1.07
CA ILE A 59 -11.96 5.04 -1.26
C ILE A 59 -12.32 5.95 -2.46
N PRO A 60 -12.58 5.44 -3.69
CA PRO A 60 -12.90 6.32 -4.82
C PRO A 60 -14.18 7.12 -4.59
N VAL A 61 -15.20 6.52 -3.96
CA VAL A 61 -16.47 7.19 -3.68
C VAL A 61 -16.26 8.31 -2.68
N ASP A 62 -15.55 8.03 -1.59
CA ASP A 62 -15.22 9.04 -0.59
C ASP A 62 -14.40 10.17 -1.20
N PHE A 63 -13.36 9.83 -1.97
CA PHE A 63 -12.44 10.78 -2.58
C PHE A 63 -13.14 11.72 -3.57
N MET A 64 -14.07 11.20 -4.38
CA MET A 64 -14.86 12.00 -5.33
C MET A 64 -15.89 12.90 -4.64
N ASN A 65 -16.32 12.54 -3.42
CA ASN A 65 -17.28 13.32 -2.64
C ASN A 65 -16.62 14.36 -1.72
N LEU A 66 -15.28 14.44 -1.68
CA LEU A 66 -14.56 15.45 -0.91
C LEU A 66 -14.62 16.81 -1.63
N GLU A 67 -15.65 17.60 -1.32
CA GLU A 67 -15.85 18.95 -1.87
C GLU A 67 -14.60 19.84 -1.73
N LYS A 68 -13.91 19.75 -0.58
CA LYS A 68 -12.66 20.48 -0.30
C LYS A 68 -11.55 20.13 -1.28
N LEU A 69 -11.42 18.85 -1.61
CA LEU A 69 -10.42 18.39 -2.56
C LEU A 69 -10.75 18.89 -3.97
N VAL A 70 -12.00 18.75 -4.41
CA VAL A 70 -12.44 19.22 -5.73
C VAL A 70 -12.16 20.71 -5.90
N ARG A 71 -12.55 21.54 -4.94
CA ARG A 71 -12.30 23.00 -4.97
C ARG A 71 -10.81 23.35 -4.94
N SER A 72 -10.00 22.56 -4.22
CA SER A 72 -8.55 22.74 -4.21
C SER A 72 -7.96 22.44 -5.60
N LEU A 73 -8.42 21.37 -6.26
CA LEU A 73 -8.00 21.01 -7.62
C LEU A 73 -8.41 22.08 -8.65
N GLU A 74 -9.63 22.62 -8.54
CA GLU A 74 -10.11 23.73 -9.39
C GLU A 74 -9.25 24.98 -9.22
N SER A 75 -8.90 25.32 -7.98
CA SER A 75 -8.04 26.47 -7.68
C SER A 75 -6.63 26.30 -8.27
N ILE A 76 -6.06 25.09 -8.16
CA ILE A 76 -4.77 24.75 -8.76
C ILE A 76 -4.84 24.86 -10.29
N LEU A 77 -5.91 24.35 -10.91
CA LEU A 77 -6.11 24.41 -12.36
C LEU A 77 -6.26 25.85 -12.84
N ALA A 78 -7.07 26.67 -12.16
CA ALA A 78 -7.28 28.07 -12.48
C ALA A 78 -5.97 28.87 -12.38
N LEU A 79 -5.21 28.67 -11.29
CA LEU A 79 -3.91 29.30 -11.09
C LEU A 79 -2.91 28.87 -12.16
N GLY A 80 -2.84 27.57 -12.47
CA GLY A 80 -1.98 27.04 -13.53
C GLY A 80 -2.33 27.61 -14.90
N ASN A 81 -3.61 27.71 -15.24
CA ASN A 81 -4.08 28.29 -16.50
C ASN A 81 -3.76 29.78 -16.60
N PHE A 82 -3.90 30.52 -15.50
CA PHE A 82 -3.53 31.92 -15.46
C PHE A 82 -2.02 32.12 -15.69
N LEU A 83 -1.18 31.37 -14.96
CA LEU A 83 0.28 31.48 -15.07
C LEU A 83 0.83 31.02 -16.42
N ASN A 84 0.20 30.03 -17.05
CA ASN A 84 0.60 29.50 -18.35
C ASN A 84 -0.16 30.14 -19.53
N SER A 85 -0.90 31.22 -19.29
CA SER A 85 -1.64 31.93 -20.34
C SER A 85 -0.71 32.36 -21.48
N GLY A 86 -1.14 32.14 -22.72
CA GLY A 86 -0.34 32.42 -23.92
C GLY A 86 0.75 31.38 -24.24
N THR A 87 0.92 30.33 -23.42
CA THR A 87 1.78 29.20 -23.74
C THR A 87 0.96 27.99 -24.22
N GLY A 88 1.62 27.00 -24.83
CA GLY A 88 0.97 25.73 -25.17
C GLY A 88 0.49 24.90 -23.97
N ARG A 89 0.74 25.35 -22.74
CA ARG A 89 0.29 24.73 -21.48
C ARG A 89 -0.87 25.48 -20.82
N GLY A 90 -1.30 26.61 -21.36
CA GLY A 90 -2.49 27.34 -20.89
C GLY A 90 -3.79 26.72 -21.44
N GLY A 91 -4.93 27.04 -20.81
CA GLY A 91 -6.24 26.53 -21.23
C GLY A 91 -6.42 25.02 -21.04
N ALA A 92 -5.72 24.45 -20.05
CA ALA A 92 -5.85 23.06 -19.67
C ALA A 92 -7.21 22.77 -19.02
N HIS A 93 -7.70 21.55 -19.22
CA HIS A 93 -8.93 21.04 -18.62
C HIS A 93 -8.67 20.18 -17.36
N GLY A 94 -7.39 19.93 -17.06
CA GLY A 94 -6.95 19.11 -15.94
C GLY A 94 -5.44 18.98 -15.92
N PHE A 95 -4.92 18.31 -14.90
CA PHE A 95 -3.50 18.04 -14.71
C PHE A 95 -3.31 16.68 -14.02
N ILE A 96 -2.11 16.12 -14.12
CA ILE A 96 -1.72 14.87 -13.44
C ILE A 96 -1.17 15.16 -12.04
N PHE A 97 -1.29 14.23 -11.10
CA PHE A 97 -0.93 14.46 -9.69
C PHE A 97 0.56 14.76 -9.46
N GLU A 98 1.44 14.33 -10.36
CA GLU A 98 2.86 14.67 -10.35
C GLU A 98 3.10 16.19 -10.39
N THR A 99 2.12 16.97 -10.90
CA THR A 99 2.14 18.44 -10.91
C THR A 99 2.19 19.02 -9.49
N PHE A 100 1.67 18.32 -8.47
CA PHE A 100 1.75 18.77 -7.08
C PHE A 100 3.18 18.95 -6.59
N ALA A 101 4.10 18.08 -7.02
CA ALA A 101 5.52 18.25 -6.69
C ALA A 101 6.04 19.59 -7.24
N MET A 102 5.58 20.00 -8.43
CA MET A 102 6.01 21.25 -9.08
C MET A 102 5.56 22.50 -8.33
N LEU A 103 4.44 22.46 -7.60
CA LEU A 103 3.95 23.60 -6.81
C LEU A 103 4.96 24.08 -5.75
N SER A 104 5.80 23.17 -5.26
CA SER A 104 6.87 23.50 -4.29
C SER A 104 8.17 23.99 -4.95
N THR A 105 8.30 23.84 -6.27
CA THR A 105 9.52 24.17 -7.02
C THR A 105 9.51 25.57 -7.60
N VAL A 106 8.33 26.07 -8.02
CA VAL A 106 8.17 27.42 -8.57
C VAL A 106 8.18 28.41 -7.43
N LYS A 107 9.05 29.42 -7.50
CA LYS A 107 9.25 30.41 -6.44
C LYS A 107 9.11 31.84 -6.95
N ASP A 108 8.60 32.72 -6.10
CA ASP A 108 8.63 34.16 -6.32
C ASP A 108 10.02 34.75 -6.05
N ALA A 109 10.19 36.06 -6.29
CA ALA A 109 11.44 36.77 -6.04
C ALA A 109 11.87 36.81 -4.56
N LYS A 110 10.94 36.52 -3.63
CA LYS A 110 11.19 36.46 -2.18
C LYS A 110 11.47 35.02 -1.71
N GLY A 111 11.41 34.04 -2.61
CA GLY A 111 11.63 32.62 -2.33
C GLY A 111 10.38 31.86 -1.87
N ASN A 112 9.20 32.48 -1.84
CA ASN A 112 7.95 31.78 -1.52
C ASN A 112 7.54 30.88 -2.67
N THR A 113 7.09 29.66 -2.34
CA THR A 113 6.67 28.70 -3.36
C THR A 113 5.27 29.03 -3.87
N LEU A 114 4.93 28.49 -5.05
CA LEU A 114 3.58 28.56 -5.58
C LEU A 114 2.57 27.87 -4.64
N LEU A 115 2.99 26.82 -3.91
CA LEU A 115 2.20 26.20 -2.86
C LEU A 115 1.89 27.17 -1.70
N ASN A 116 2.88 27.95 -1.23
CA ASN A 116 2.66 28.95 -0.18
C ASN A 116 1.61 29.99 -0.65
N TYR A 117 1.72 30.42 -1.90
CA TYR A 117 0.76 31.36 -2.49
C TYR A 117 -0.64 30.76 -2.62
N LEU A 118 -0.73 29.49 -3.04
CA LEU A 118 -2.00 28.77 -3.13
C LEU A 118 -2.70 28.66 -1.78
N ILE A 119 -1.97 28.30 -0.71
CA ILE A 119 -2.52 28.23 0.65
C ILE A 119 -3.06 29.59 1.07
N PHE A 120 -2.28 30.65 0.89
CA PHE A 120 -2.71 32.02 1.19
C PHE A 120 -4.00 32.40 0.43
N LEU A 121 -4.08 32.06 -0.86
CA LEU A 121 -5.28 32.32 -1.66
C LEU A 121 -6.50 31.54 -1.14
N LEU A 122 -6.33 30.25 -0.84
CA LEU A 122 -7.40 29.39 -0.33
C LEU A 122 -7.92 29.87 1.03
N GLU A 123 -7.02 30.25 1.95
CA GLU A 123 -7.42 30.78 3.26
C GLU A 123 -8.17 32.11 3.15
N ARG A 124 -7.76 32.96 2.19
CA ARG A 124 -8.37 34.28 1.97
C ARG A 124 -9.74 34.18 1.29
N ASP A 125 -9.83 33.40 0.21
CA ASP A 125 -10.99 33.39 -0.69
C ASP A 125 -11.98 32.25 -0.38
N SER A 126 -11.55 31.25 0.38
CA SER A 126 -12.36 30.08 0.77
C SER A 126 -11.99 29.60 2.18
N PRO A 127 -12.18 30.44 3.22
CA PRO A 127 -11.82 30.10 4.59
C PRO A 127 -12.55 28.83 5.05
N GLY A 128 -11.78 27.86 5.57
CA GLY A 128 -12.31 26.57 6.01
C GLY A 128 -12.34 25.49 4.94
N LEU A 129 -11.83 25.75 3.72
CA LEU A 129 -11.37 24.68 2.83
C LEU A 129 -10.22 23.91 3.48
#